data_AF-D8QJF5-F1
#
_entry.id   AF-D8QJF5-F1
#
_cell.length_a   1.000
_cell.length_b   1.000
_cell.length_c   1.000
_cell.angle_alpha   90.00
_cell.angle_beta   90.00
_cell.angle_gamma   90.00
#
_symmetry.space_group_name_H-M   'P 1'
#
loop_
_entity.id
_entity.type
_entity.pdbx_description
1 polymer ?
#
loop_
_entity_poly.entity_id
_entity_poly.type
_entity_poly.pdbx_seq_one_letter_code
_entity_poly.pdbx_strand_id
1 'polypeptide(L)'
;MVNLTRETKDAYVRQYEGYLEDLNTFKAELRRMLAQTSVVSRRPALLKLKAILAKGTAFKLLDEDFLRPDLPWEMDGFQVDVLTQAMSAYSLYIEVSSLPEYSSLRATKPMELADVFRWIDIVHPMNGRLIPTPEKPTYGAMVTSIAGLLSSITRKKDGDFAQLAWKDPHAITLVMDLWLYYPRYLQHYSEDLTETATTITVSALATLENLAATEDGEKYFVTRLLAMVGGRPSRILRLIAEQTAFLDSINIKSRWSFVWKIHYALVDQLSESSEFLGVDAPLCFFESIVVGWRRCLEKPTDENMAAAAEQATNAVGNFIMMALSTTNLRRAIRAGVYDAFFDVQRAWGKEKKESALYGGIAQHLANSLTIASILRAFHRRNADLLQPPEKPDARRSFIEKRFESLLSTYRIMWQQYTDARKAPTWKRLFPCNNVHADVHEAEVRACACGQAFYCSKKCQREHWKASHRETCWHQDGVWGFEGDITLDDAIFLFESALRVIKRNEDKMAKDLAHTEYPDSPLIMVDLATSPSPDGNFEWTLDEDASDLSTDSDWSTDDGGSEDDEEAGMGEVEASGTQARDEAAAKDQRGHVDEDEGPHVATISVAYCVGEVYPDEKLPFRYDFALRRLLARD
;
A
#
# COMPACT_ATOMS: atom_id res chain seq x y z
N MET A 1 28.63 22.34 35.46
CA MET A 1 29.90 23.10 35.66
C MET A 1 29.80 24.26 36.67
N VAL A 2 28.66 24.49 37.33
CA VAL A 2 28.48 25.69 38.19
C VAL A 2 29.36 25.68 39.46
N ASN A 3 29.78 24.52 39.95
CA ASN A 3 30.59 24.38 41.18
C ASN A 3 32.04 23.88 40.99
N LEU A 4 32.56 23.82 39.75
CA LEU A 4 33.98 23.47 39.54
C LEU A 4 34.87 24.69 39.78
N THR A 5 36.00 24.50 40.48
CA THR A 5 36.97 25.59 40.66
C THR A 5 37.50 26.01 39.28
N ARG A 6 37.92 27.27 39.16
CA ARG A 6 38.42 27.83 37.90
C ARG A 6 39.57 26.99 37.32
N GLU A 7 40.45 26.48 38.18
CA GLU A 7 41.56 25.60 37.78
C GLU A 7 41.08 24.26 37.21
N THR A 8 40.01 23.67 37.76
CA THR A 8 39.45 22.44 37.17
C THR A 8 38.84 22.73 35.81
N LYS A 9 38.15 23.88 35.65
CA LYS A 9 37.58 24.29 34.36
C LYS A 9 38.66 24.46 33.30
N ASP A 10 39.76 25.15 33.61
CA ASP A 10 40.86 25.39 32.67
C ASP A 10 41.59 24.09 32.30
N ALA A 11 41.76 23.15 33.23
CA ALA A 11 42.33 21.83 32.95
C ALA A 11 41.42 21.00 32.03
N TYR A 12 40.11 21.03 32.28
CA TYR A 12 39.12 20.38 31.44
C TYR A 12 39.13 20.95 30.02
N VAL A 13 39.14 22.28 29.87
CA VAL A 13 39.20 22.94 28.55
C VAL A 13 40.42 22.49 27.73
N ARG A 14 41.62 22.48 28.33
CA ARG A 14 42.84 22.01 27.63
C ARG A 14 42.78 20.55 27.24
N GLN A 15 42.22 19.70 28.12
CA GLN A 15 42.03 18.30 27.82
C GLN A 15 41.07 18.12 26.61
N TYR A 16 40.02 18.95 26.51
CA TYR A 16 39.11 18.93 25.38
C TYR A 16 39.75 19.38 24.08
N GLU A 17 40.53 20.46 24.12
CA GLU A 17 41.25 20.94 22.94
C GLU A 17 42.15 19.83 22.37
N GLY A 18 42.85 19.09 23.24
CA GLY A 18 43.66 17.94 22.83
C GLY A 18 42.85 16.82 22.19
N TYR A 19 41.70 16.45 22.77
CA TYR A 19 40.84 15.41 22.16
C TYR A 19 40.18 15.87 20.86
N LEU A 20 39.81 17.14 20.76
CA LEU A 20 39.25 17.70 19.53
C LEU A 20 40.31 17.78 18.42
N GLU A 21 41.55 18.10 18.76
CA GLU A 21 42.68 18.06 17.83
C GLU A 21 42.95 16.64 17.33
N ASP A 22 42.94 15.64 18.22
CA ASP A 22 43.08 14.22 17.86
C ASP A 22 41.94 13.78 16.93
N LEU A 23 40.68 14.17 17.23
CA LEU A 23 39.51 13.87 16.41
C LEU A 23 39.58 14.53 15.02
N ASN A 24 39.97 15.81 14.95
CA ASN A 24 40.15 16.53 13.70
C ASN A 24 41.28 15.92 12.86
N THR A 25 42.37 15.53 13.52
CA THR A 25 43.49 14.83 12.88
C THR A 25 43.03 13.48 12.34
N PHE A 26 42.29 12.70 13.14
CA PHE A 26 41.72 11.43 12.74
C PHE A 26 40.84 11.59 11.48
N LYS A 27 39.93 12.56 11.48
CA LYS A 27 39.07 12.92 10.34
C LYS A 27 39.87 13.29 9.09
N ALA A 28 40.93 14.10 9.24
CA ALA A 28 41.78 14.53 8.13
C ALA A 28 42.53 13.35 7.49
N GLU A 29 43.04 12.42 8.30
CA GLU A 29 43.72 11.22 7.80
C GLU A 29 42.76 10.25 7.11
N LEU A 30 41.52 10.10 7.61
CA LEU A 30 40.48 9.31 6.93
C LEU A 30 40.15 9.86 5.55
N ARG A 31 39.99 11.19 5.41
CA ARG A 31 39.78 11.83 4.10
C ARG A 31 40.95 11.60 3.15
N ARG A 32 42.18 11.64 3.66
CA ARG A 32 43.39 11.30 2.88
C ARG A 32 43.35 9.86 2.38
N MET A 33 42.76 8.94 3.14
CA MET A 33 42.59 7.55 2.72
C MET A 33 41.51 7.36 1.66
N LEU A 34 40.48 8.21 1.59
CA LEU A 34 39.48 8.18 0.52
C LEU A 34 39.92 8.88 -0.77
N ALA A 35 41.03 9.62 -0.74
CA ALA A 35 41.57 10.28 -1.93
C ALA A 35 41.98 9.27 -3.00
N GLN A 36 41.74 9.62 -4.28
CA GLN A 36 42.10 8.81 -5.47
C GLN A 36 43.62 8.79 -5.71
N THR A 37 44.38 8.26 -4.74
CA THR A 37 45.83 8.09 -4.80
C THR A 37 46.21 6.63 -4.55
N SER A 38 47.44 6.25 -4.87
CA SER A 38 47.90 4.86 -4.67
C SER A 38 47.72 4.41 -3.22
N VAL A 39 47.45 3.11 -3.00
CA VAL A 39 47.36 2.56 -1.62
C VAL A 39 48.66 2.81 -0.85
N VAL A 40 49.81 2.75 -1.54
CA VAL A 40 51.15 3.00 -0.97
C VAL A 40 51.28 4.42 -0.43
N SER A 41 50.83 5.44 -1.18
CA SER A 41 50.86 6.84 -0.73
C SER A 41 49.91 7.10 0.46
N ARG A 42 48.90 6.25 0.64
CA ARG A 42 47.94 6.32 1.77
C ARG A 42 48.43 5.57 3.02
N ARG A 43 49.50 4.77 2.95
CA ARG A 43 50.03 3.97 4.07
C ARG A 43 50.43 4.79 5.30
N PRO A 44 51.08 5.97 5.19
CA PRO A 44 51.38 6.79 6.36
C PRO A 44 50.13 7.24 7.13
N ALA A 45 49.05 7.58 6.40
CA ALA A 45 47.77 7.95 7.00
C ALA A 45 47.16 6.77 7.78
N LEU A 46 47.19 5.57 7.20
CA LEU A 46 46.74 4.34 7.86
C LEU A 46 47.50 4.07 9.17
N LEU A 47 48.83 4.21 9.16
CA LEU A 47 49.64 4.01 10.37
C LEU A 47 49.31 5.03 11.46
N LYS A 48 49.10 6.30 11.07
CA LYS A 48 48.72 7.37 11.99
C LYS A 48 47.32 7.14 12.57
N LEU A 49 46.36 6.69 11.77
CA LEU A 49 45.03 6.32 12.27
C LEU A 49 45.08 5.16 13.26
N LYS A 50 45.85 4.10 12.96
CA LYS A 50 46.05 3.00 13.90
C LYS A 50 46.66 3.47 15.22
N ALA A 51 47.62 4.39 15.17
CA ALA A 51 48.21 4.97 16.37
C ALA A 51 47.19 5.78 17.18
N ILE A 52 46.32 6.56 16.52
CA ILE A 52 45.23 7.30 17.20
C ILE A 52 44.22 6.33 17.82
N LEU A 53 43.80 5.29 17.10
CA LEU A 53 42.88 4.26 17.60
C LEU A 53 43.47 3.51 18.79
N ALA A 54 44.76 3.13 18.72
CA ALA A 54 45.43 2.43 19.81
C ALA A 54 45.56 3.28 21.09
N LYS A 55 45.59 4.61 20.98
CA LYS A 55 45.55 5.53 22.13
C LYS A 55 44.15 5.64 22.75
N GLY A 56 43.09 5.32 22.00
CA GLY A 56 41.70 5.45 22.46
C GLY A 56 41.25 6.90 22.71
N THR A 57 41.92 7.90 22.12
CA THR A 57 41.64 9.32 22.43
C THR A 57 40.61 9.96 21.52
N ALA A 58 40.51 9.55 20.25
CA ALA A 58 39.69 10.23 19.24
C ALA A 58 38.19 10.34 19.60
N PHE A 59 37.63 9.34 20.26
CA PHE A 59 36.21 9.30 20.64
C PHE A 59 36.01 9.42 22.16
N LYS A 60 37.06 9.79 22.90
CA LYS A 60 37.00 9.89 24.37
C LYS A 60 36.13 11.03 24.87
N LEU A 61 35.87 12.04 24.03
CA LEU A 61 34.91 13.13 24.31
C LEU A 61 33.46 12.65 24.39
N LEU A 62 33.20 11.39 24.11
CA LEU A 62 31.86 10.85 23.99
C LEU A 62 31.52 9.84 25.10
N ASP A 63 32.43 9.75 26.08
CA ASP A 63 32.24 9.04 27.33
C ASP A 63 31.10 9.68 28.15
N GLU A 64 30.40 8.88 28.96
CA GLU A 64 29.17 9.29 29.66
C GLU A 64 29.40 10.43 30.65
N ASP A 65 30.57 10.48 31.28
CA ASP A 65 30.96 11.59 32.15
C ASP A 65 30.97 12.95 31.42
N PHE A 66 31.10 12.92 30.10
CA PHE A 66 31.21 14.09 29.26
C PHE A 66 29.87 14.62 28.78
N LEU A 67 29.07 13.72 28.23
CA LEU A 67 27.79 14.04 27.62
C LEU A 67 26.74 14.02 28.72
N ARG A 68 26.55 15.14 29.43
CA ARG A 68 25.46 15.32 30.41
C ARG A 68 24.10 15.17 29.71
N PRO A 69 23.49 13.97 29.73
CA PRO A 69 22.34 13.67 28.87
C PRO A 69 21.04 14.23 29.46
N ASP A 70 21.10 14.69 30.72
CA ASP A 70 20.03 15.26 31.53
C ASP A 70 19.75 16.74 31.24
N LEU A 71 20.64 17.43 30.53
CA LEU A 71 20.50 18.85 30.23
C LEU A 71 20.13 19.08 28.76
N PRO A 72 19.29 20.08 28.45
CA PRO A 72 19.08 20.50 27.07
C PRO A 72 20.35 21.19 26.54
N TRP A 73 20.64 21.00 25.26
CA TRP A 73 21.85 21.52 24.61
C TRP A 73 21.47 22.55 23.56
N GLU A 74 22.15 23.69 23.59
CA GLU A 74 22.04 24.71 22.56
C GLU A 74 22.70 24.22 21.26
N MET A 75 22.06 24.46 20.10
CA MET A 75 22.56 23.98 18.79
C MET A 75 23.95 24.53 18.41
N ASP A 76 24.31 25.71 18.89
CA ASP A 76 25.65 26.31 18.77
C ASP A 76 26.56 25.99 19.96
N GLY A 77 26.09 25.17 20.90
CA GLY A 77 26.85 24.70 22.03
C GLY A 77 28.00 23.78 21.61
N PHE A 78 29.11 23.89 22.35
CA PHE A 78 30.32 23.12 22.12
C PHE A 78 30.09 21.58 22.05
N GLN A 79 29.19 21.04 22.87
CA GLN A 79 28.87 19.62 22.90
C GLN A 79 28.26 19.14 21.57
N VAL A 80 27.39 19.96 20.97
CA VAL A 80 26.75 19.67 19.68
C VAL A 80 27.81 19.65 18.59
N ASP A 81 28.72 20.64 18.57
CA ASP A 81 29.81 20.69 17.60
C ASP A 81 30.76 19.48 17.70
N VAL A 82 31.14 19.09 18.92
CA VAL A 82 31.97 17.90 19.16
C VAL A 82 31.28 16.64 18.64
N LEU A 83 29.99 16.46 18.95
CA LEU A 83 29.23 15.31 18.47
C LEU A 83 29.10 15.29 16.95
N THR A 84 28.83 16.43 16.33
CA THR A 84 28.80 16.57 14.88
C THR A 84 30.14 16.17 14.24
N GLN A 85 31.28 16.62 14.80
CA GLN A 85 32.60 16.21 14.30
C GLN A 85 32.85 14.72 14.50
N ALA A 86 32.44 14.17 15.65
CA ALA A 86 32.59 12.77 15.97
C ALA A 86 31.79 11.86 15.04
N MET A 87 30.51 12.16 14.81
CA MET A 87 29.65 11.40 13.89
C MET A 87 30.22 11.43 12.47
N SER A 88 30.68 12.60 12.02
CA SER A 88 31.32 12.75 10.71
C SER A 88 32.62 11.96 10.60
N ALA A 89 33.44 11.93 11.66
CA ALA A 89 34.67 11.13 11.69
C ALA A 89 34.38 9.61 11.73
N TYR A 90 33.36 9.19 12.48
CA TYR A 90 32.96 7.78 12.56
C TYR A 90 32.36 7.30 11.24
N SER A 91 31.52 8.10 10.58
CA SER A 91 31.00 7.83 9.23
C SER A 91 32.14 7.58 8.23
N LEU A 92 33.15 8.47 8.20
CA LEU A 92 34.34 8.29 7.36
C LEU A 92 35.15 7.04 7.74
N TYR A 93 35.25 6.70 9.04
CA TYR A 93 35.90 5.47 9.49
C TYR A 93 35.17 4.23 8.97
N ILE A 94 33.84 4.20 9.02
CA ILE A 94 33.02 3.11 8.48
C ILE A 94 33.30 2.96 6.98
N GLU A 95 33.28 4.04 6.22
CA GLU A 95 33.57 4.03 4.78
C GLU A 95 34.97 3.50 4.48
N VAL A 96 36.01 4.06 5.12
CA VAL A 96 37.40 3.63 4.93
C VAL A 96 37.60 2.18 5.34
N SER A 97 37.04 1.76 6.48
CA SER A 97 37.15 0.38 6.96
C SER A 97 36.43 -0.61 6.05
N SER A 98 35.41 -0.17 5.30
CA SER A 98 34.70 -1.01 4.33
C SER A 98 35.54 -1.37 3.10
N LEU A 99 36.61 -0.62 2.80
CA LEU A 99 37.49 -0.90 1.68
C LEU A 99 38.36 -2.16 1.96
N PRO A 100 38.46 -3.12 1.01
CA PRO A 100 39.21 -4.36 1.21
C PRO A 100 40.68 -4.14 1.63
N GLU A 101 41.35 -3.12 1.07
CA GLU A 101 42.74 -2.79 1.39
C GLU A 101 42.95 -2.32 2.83
N TYR A 102 41.88 -1.94 3.54
CA TYR A 102 41.90 -1.42 4.90
C TYR A 102 41.15 -2.31 5.88
N SER A 103 40.93 -3.57 5.55
CA SER A 103 40.29 -4.58 6.42
C SER A 103 40.89 -4.65 7.83
N SER A 104 42.20 -4.41 7.97
CA SER A 104 42.86 -4.35 9.28
C SER A 104 42.35 -3.25 10.22
N LEU A 105 41.68 -2.21 9.71
CA LEU A 105 41.00 -1.21 10.55
C LEU A 105 39.70 -1.74 11.14
N ARG A 106 39.02 -2.69 10.48
CA ARG A 106 37.77 -3.30 10.99
C ARG A 106 38.00 -4.06 12.28
N ALA A 107 39.19 -4.64 12.46
CA ALA A 107 39.58 -5.34 13.68
C ALA A 107 39.77 -4.39 14.88
N THR A 108 39.91 -3.09 14.64
CA THR A 108 40.07 -2.08 15.68
C THR A 108 38.86 -1.16 15.66
N LYS A 109 37.71 -1.68 16.10
CA LYS A 109 36.49 -0.89 16.25
C LYS A 109 36.76 0.23 17.28
N PRO A 110 36.64 1.52 16.92
CA PRO A 110 36.82 2.60 17.89
C PRO A 110 35.75 2.58 18.96
N MET A 111 34.59 2.02 18.64
CA MET A 111 33.45 1.91 19.52
C MET A 111 32.46 0.84 19.04
N GLU A 112 31.73 0.26 20.00
CA GLU A 112 30.56 -0.59 19.73
C GLU A 112 29.40 0.19 19.13
N LEU A 113 28.62 -0.48 18.27
CA LEU A 113 27.55 0.20 17.54
C LEU A 113 26.44 0.73 18.48
N ALA A 114 26.17 0.01 19.58
CA ALA A 114 25.19 0.44 20.58
C ALA A 114 25.54 1.81 21.20
N ASP A 115 26.82 2.06 21.51
CA ASP A 115 27.25 3.35 22.04
C ASP A 115 27.12 4.47 21.00
N VAL A 116 27.35 4.17 19.72
CA VAL A 116 27.13 5.13 18.62
C VAL A 116 25.66 5.53 18.54
N PHE A 117 24.74 4.57 18.66
CA PHE A 117 23.29 4.85 18.68
C PHE A 117 22.86 5.63 19.93
N ARG A 118 23.50 5.42 21.09
CA ARG A 118 23.28 6.26 22.28
C ARG A 118 23.58 7.73 21.99
N TRP A 119 24.61 8.04 21.20
CA TRP A 119 24.90 9.43 20.82
C TRP A 119 23.91 10.00 19.82
N ILE A 120 23.51 9.20 18.84
CA ILE A 120 22.47 9.58 17.89
C ILE A 120 21.19 9.91 18.64
N ASP A 121 20.81 9.10 19.63
CA ASP A 121 19.67 9.35 20.51
C ASP A 121 19.78 10.70 21.22
N ILE A 122 20.94 11.00 21.84
CA ILE A 122 21.12 12.26 22.58
C ILE A 122 20.85 13.50 21.72
N VAL A 123 21.28 13.49 20.46
CA VAL A 123 21.13 14.64 19.53
C VAL A 123 19.98 14.48 18.53
N HIS A 124 19.17 13.45 18.67
CA HIS A 124 18.06 13.24 17.74
C HIS A 124 16.99 14.33 17.95
N PRO A 125 16.50 15.01 16.90
CA PRO A 125 15.46 16.02 17.05
C PRO A 125 14.18 15.52 17.74
N MET A 126 13.81 14.25 17.51
CA MET A 126 12.64 13.63 18.15
C MET A 126 12.65 13.66 19.67
N ASN A 127 13.83 13.72 20.29
CA ASN A 127 14.00 13.66 21.74
C ASN A 127 13.91 15.03 22.42
N GLY A 128 13.82 16.12 21.65
CA GLY A 128 13.62 17.47 22.18
C GLY A 128 14.76 17.98 23.07
N ARG A 129 15.95 17.34 23.04
CA ARG A 129 17.12 17.76 23.83
C ARG A 129 17.87 18.92 23.21
N LEU A 130 17.74 19.12 21.90
CA LEU A 130 18.39 20.21 21.17
C LEU A 130 17.51 21.47 21.12
N ILE A 131 18.04 22.57 21.60
CA ILE A 131 17.41 23.90 21.57
C ILE A 131 17.99 24.70 20.39
N PRO A 132 17.19 25.02 19.36
CA PRO A 132 17.61 25.93 18.29
C PRO A 132 18.01 27.29 18.85
N THR A 133 19.07 27.88 18.29
CA THR A 133 19.56 29.20 18.68
C THR A 133 19.41 30.21 17.54
N PRO A 134 19.55 31.53 17.79
CA PRO A 134 19.50 32.52 16.71
C PRO A 134 20.56 32.28 15.62
N GLU A 135 21.73 31.74 15.98
CA GLU A 135 22.81 31.41 15.04
C GLU A 135 22.53 30.12 14.26
N LYS A 136 21.89 29.13 14.91
CA LYS A 136 21.50 27.85 14.30
C LYS A 136 20.00 27.58 14.55
N PRO A 137 19.09 28.23 13.80
CA PRO A 137 17.66 28.19 14.06
C PRO A 137 16.98 26.89 13.59
N THR A 138 17.72 25.97 12.97
CA THR A 138 17.18 24.72 12.39
C THR A 138 18.02 23.52 12.81
N TYR A 139 17.42 22.33 12.75
CA TYR A 139 18.13 21.07 13.03
C TYR A 139 18.98 20.56 11.85
N GLY A 140 18.97 21.27 10.71
CA GLY A 140 19.47 20.74 9.44
C GLY A 140 20.93 20.28 9.44
N ALA A 141 21.84 21.04 10.05
CA ALA A 141 23.27 20.66 10.13
C ALA A 141 23.48 19.39 10.97
N MET A 142 22.75 19.28 12.09
CA MET A 142 22.81 18.08 12.94
C MET A 142 22.19 16.87 12.23
N VAL A 143 21.02 17.04 11.63
CA VAL A 143 20.35 15.99 10.84
C VAL A 143 21.22 15.50 9.68
N THR A 144 21.93 16.41 9.01
CA THR A 144 22.90 16.04 7.96
C THR A 144 24.00 15.13 8.51
N SER A 145 24.49 15.41 9.72
CA SER A 145 25.55 14.62 10.36
C SER A 145 25.04 13.26 10.83
N ILE A 146 23.85 13.20 11.43
CA ILE A 146 23.18 11.96 11.83
C ILE A 146 22.89 11.10 10.60
N ALA A 147 22.32 11.68 9.55
CA ALA A 147 21.98 10.98 8.31
C ALA A 147 23.23 10.37 7.66
N GLY A 148 24.33 11.14 7.56
CA GLY A 148 25.60 10.66 7.02
C GLY A 148 26.12 9.44 7.78
N LEU A 149 26.10 9.50 9.12
CA LEU A 149 26.50 8.38 9.97
C LEU A 149 25.60 7.16 9.80
N LEU A 150 24.27 7.34 9.88
CA LEU A 150 23.31 6.25 9.71
C LEU A 150 23.45 5.59 8.34
N SER A 151 23.65 6.37 7.28
CA SER A 151 23.81 5.84 5.93
C SER A 151 25.07 5.00 5.81
N SER A 152 26.18 5.44 6.41
CA SER A 152 27.40 4.63 6.45
C SER A 152 27.17 3.32 7.22
N ILE A 153 26.47 3.36 8.36
CA ILE A 153 26.17 2.17 9.19
C ILE A 153 25.27 1.20 8.43
N THR A 154 24.12 1.65 7.94
CA THR A 154 23.08 0.78 7.39
C THR A 154 23.44 0.26 6.00
N ARG A 155 24.32 0.92 5.24
CA ARG A 155 24.77 0.38 3.94
C ARG A 155 25.75 -0.78 4.07
N LYS A 156 26.29 -1.06 5.26
CA LYS A 156 27.14 -2.23 5.46
C LYS A 156 26.31 -3.51 5.46
N LYS A 157 26.69 -4.44 4.57
CA LYS A 157 26.07 -5.77 4.44
C LYS A 157 26.77 -6.83 5.29
N ASP A 158 27.33 -6.44 6.43
CA ASP A 158 28.01 -7.36 7.36
C ASP A 158 27.08 -7.90 8.46
N GLY A 159 25.82 -7.45 8.51
CA GLY A 159 24.82 -7.93 9.45
C GLY A 159 24.90 -7.29 10.84
N ASP A 160 25.95 -6.53 11.15
CA ASP A 160 26.15 -5.90 12.47
C ASP A 160 24.96 -4.99 12.85
N PHE A 161 24.48 -4.20 11.88
CA PHE A 161 23.32 -3.33 12.11
C PHE A 161 22.01 -4.11 12.28
N ALA A 162 21.77 -5.15 11.48
CA ALA A 162 20.57 -5.98 11.62
C ALA A 162 20.53 -6.67 13.00
N GLN A 163 21.66 -7.21 13.46
CA GLN A 163 21.78 -7.79 14.81
C GLN A 163 21.50 -6.77 15.91
N LEU A 164 22.02 -5.55 15.77
CA LEU A 164 21.70 -4.47 16.72
C LEU A 164 20.22 -4.12 16.68
N ALA A 165 19.62 -3.96 15.50
CA ALA A 165 18.22 -3.58 15.33
C ALA A 165 17.22 -4.61 15.90
N TRP A 166 17.59 -5.90 15.86
CA TRP A 166 16.86 -6.97 16.54
C TRP A 166 16.97 -6.88 18.07
N LYS A 167 18.17 -6.62 18.58
CA LYS A 167 18.43 -6.51 20.03
C LYS A 167 17.86 -5.23 20.63
N ASP A 168 17.93 -4.13 19.89
CA ASP A 168 17.51 -2.80 20.29
C ASP A 168 16.61 -2.17 19.19
N PRO A 169 15.28 -2.30 19.32
CA PRO A 169 14.33 -1.71 18.38
C PRO A 169 14.40 -0.17 18.28
N HIS A 170 15.00 0.48 19.28
CA HIS A 170 15.15 1.94 19.28
C HIS A 170 16.05 2.41 18.14
N ALA A 171 17.03 1.59 17.73
CA ALA A 171 17.88 1.88 16.58
C ALA A 171 17.07 2.06 15.28
N ILE A 172 16.07 1.21 15.04
CA ILE A 172 15.15 1.34 13.89
C ILE A 172 14.33 2.63 14.04
N THR A 173 13.82 2.89 15.24
CA THR A 173 12.99 4.07 15.53
C THR A 173 13.72 5.37 15.17
N LEU A 174 15.00 5.49 15.50
CA LEU A 174 15.82 6.65 15.16
C LEU A 174 15.98 6.84 13.64
N VAL A 175 16.24 5.75 12.88
CA VAL A 175 16.34 5.82 11.41
C VAL A 175 15.00 6.21 10.79
N MET A 176 13.91 5.58 11.24
CA MET A 176 12.57 5.79 10.71
C MET A 176 12.01 7.17 11.05
N ASP A 177 12.33 7.71 12.21
CA ASP A 177 11.88 9.04 12.62
C ASP A 177 12.45 10.11 11.68
N LEU A 178 13.75 10.03 11.37
CA LEU A 178 14.35 10.92 10.37
C LEU A 178 13.66 10.77 9.03
N TRP A 179 13.43 9.55 8.56
CA TRP A 179 12.78 9.37 7.28
C TRP A 179 11.37 9.93 7.28
N LEU A 180 10.52 9.58 8.26
CA LEU A 180 9.15 10.05 8.36
C LEU A 180 9.03 11.58 8.48
N TYR A 181 9.96 12.23 9.17
CA TYR A 181 9.83 13.64 9.56
C TYR A 181 10.92 14.58 9.01
N TYR A 182 11.81 14.13 8.11
CA TYR A 182 12.84 15.02 7.54
C TYR A 182 12.30 16.29 6.89
N PRO A 183 11.11 16.33 6.24
CA PRO A 183 10.60 17.59 5.70
C PRO A 183 10.44 18.67 6.79
N ARG A 184 10.12 18.26 8.02
CA ARG A 184 9.97 19.15 9.19
C ARG A 184 11.32 19.52 9.77
N TYR A 185 12.24 18.58 9.87
CA TYR A 185 13.57 18.85 10.44
C TYR A 185 14.46 19.70 9.52
N LEU A 186 14.24 19.61 8.21
CA LEU A 186 14.94 20.39 7.21
C LEU A 186 14.19 21.67 6.83
N GLN A 187 13.06 21.96 7.48
CA GLN A 187 12.32 23.19 7.26
C GLN A 187 13.23 24.38 7.59
N HIS A 188 13.40 25.29 6.62
CA HIS A 188 14.29 26.46 6.68
C HIS A 188 15.80 26.17 6.59
N TYR A 189 16.23 24.92 6.43
CA TYR A 189 17.62 24.61 6.13
C TYR A 189 17.86 24.82 4.63
N SER A 190 18.93 25.52 4.22
CA SER A 190 19.20 25.80 2.80
C SER A 190 20.39 25.05 2.23
N GLU A 191 21.29 24.58 3.09
CA GLU A 191 22.55 23.95 2.69
C GLU A 191 22.32 22.46 2.46
N ASP A 192 22.86 21.90 1.38
CA ASP A 192 22.90 20.46 1.11
C ASP A 192 21.59 19.66 1.28
N LEU A 193 20.42 20.32 1.22
CA LEU A 193 19.09 19.73 1.38
C LEU A 193 18.90 18.42 0.61
N THR A 194 19.28 18.43 -0.67
CA THR A 194 19.15 17.26 -1.54
C THR A 194 20.02 16.10 -1.06
N GLU A 195 21.24 16.36 -0.65
CA GLU A 195 22.19 15.35 -0.18
C GLU A 195 21.71 14.76 1.15
N THR A 196 21.26 15.60 2.08
CA THR A 196 20.71 15.18 3.36
C THR A 196 19.44 14.34 3.18
N ALA A 197 18.46 14.80 2.40
CA ALA A 197 17.24 14.04 2.13
C ALA A 197 17.52 12.70 1.44
N THR A 198 18.47 12.68 0.49
CA THR A 198 18.92 11.45 -0.16
C THR A 198 19.52 10.49 0.85
N THR A 199 20.42 10.99 1.71
CA THR A 199 21.12 10.18 2.70
C THR A 199 20.17 9.60 3.74
N ILE A 200 19.17 10.36 4.19
CA ILE A 200 18.10 9.87 5.07
C ILE A 200 17.32 8.74 4.40
N THR A 201 16.90 8.93 3.15
CA THR A 201 16.10 7.95 2.40
C THR A 201 16.91 6.67 2.12
N VAL A 202 18.19 6.82 1.77
CA VAL A 202 19.14 5.69 1.62
C VAL A 202 19.25 4.91 2.93
N SER A 203 19.38 5.60 4.06
CA SER A 203 19.48 4.93 5.37
C SER A 203 18.25 4.08 5.66
N ALA A 204 17.06 4.63 5.41
CA ALA A 204 15.80 3.94 5.63
C ALA A 204 15.62 2.72 4.73
N LEU A 205 15.89 2.85 3.42
CA LEU A 205 15.83 1.73 2.49
C LEU A 205 16.86 0.65 2.85
N ALA A 206 18.10 1.02 3.16
CA ALA A 206 19.12 0.06 3.55
C ALA A 206 18.78 -0.65 4.89
N THR A 207 18.13 0.03 5.83
CA THR A 207 17.60 -0.60 7.05
C THR A 207 16.55 -1.67 6.70
N LEU A 208 15.60 -1.35 5.82
CA LEU A 208 14.59 -2.31 5.35
C LEU A 208 15.25 -3.50 4.64
N GLU A 209 16.13 -3.25 3.66
CA GLU A 209 16.80 -4.32 2.89
C GLU A 209 17.63 -5.26 3.79
N ASN A 210 18.35 -4.73 4.78
CA ASN A 210 19.13 -5.56 5.70
C ASN A 210 18.24 -6.41 6.62
N LEU A 211 17.11 -5.88 7.06
CA LEU A 211 16.17 -6.63 7.89
C LEU A 211 15.39 -7.65 7.06
N ALA A 212 14.94 -7.30 5.86
CA ALA A 212 14.27 -8.22 4.93
C ALA A 212 15.17 -9.40 4.50
N ALA A 213 16.51 -9.25 4.59
CA ALA A 213 17.44 -10.35 4.41
C ALA A 213 17.48 -11.36 5.59
N THR A 214 16.76 -11.08 6.68
CA THR A 214 16.56 -11.97 7.83
C THR A 214 15.12 -12.47 7.87
N GLU A 215 14.90 -13.65 8.44
CA GLU A 215 13.55 -14.21 8.65
C GLU A 215 12.69 -13.22 9.45
N ASP A 216 11.46 -12.96 8.99
CA ASP A 216 10.50 -11.99 9.55
C ASP A 216 10.96 -10.53 9.66
N GLY A 217 12.15 -10.16 9.16
CA GLY A 217 12.70 -8.83 9.40
C GLY A 217 11.95 -7.71 8.65
N GLU A 218 11.35 -7.99 7.50
CA GLU A 218 10.46 -7.03 6.81
C GLU A 218 9.22 -6.72 7.65
N LYS A 219 8.50 -7.76 8.09
CA LYS A 219 7.34 -7.64 8.99
C LYS A 219 7.70 -6.91 10.28
N TYR A 220 8.87 -7.22 10.85
CA TYR A 220 9.39 -6.53 12.03
C TYR A 220 9.61 -5.03 11.76
N PHE A 221 10.23 -4.68 10.64
CA PHE A 221 10.42 -3.29 10.23
C PHE A 221 9.09 -2.55 10.09
N VAL A 222 8.13 -3.12 9.35
CA VAL A 222 6.82 -2.50 9.10
C VAL A 222 6.04 -2.34 10.40
N THR A 223 6.05 -3.35 11.27
CA THR A 223 5.41 -3.28 12.59
C THR A 223 5.97 -2.12 13.42
N ARG A 224 7.30 -1.92 13.41
CA ARG A 224 7.93 -0.79 14.11
C ARG A 224 7.55 0.54 13.50
N LEU A 225 7.56 0.64 12.18
CA LEU A 225 7.15 1.84 11.46
C LEU A 225 5.70 2.23 11.80
N LEU A 226 4.79 1.25 11.84
CA LEU A 226 3.39 1.44 12.22
C LEU A 226 3.23 1.88 13.68
N ALA A 227 4.00 1.30 14.60
CA ALA A 227 3.97 1.70 16.00
C ALA A 227 4.27 3.20 16.19
N MET A 228 5.19 3.76 15.39
CA MET A 228 5.56 5.19 15.44
C MET A 228 4.43 6.14 15.02
N VAL A 229 3.47 5.65 14.23
CA VAL A 229 2.31 6.44 13.80
C VAL A 229 1.00 6.04 14.50
N GLY A 230 1.09 5.21 15.54
CA GLY A 230 -0.06 4.74 16.32
C GLY A 230 -0.86 3.64 15.63
N GLY A 231 -0.20 2.78 14.85
CA GLY A 231 -0.82 1.63 14.17
C GLY A 231 -1.71 2.00 12.99
N ARG A 232 -1.52 3.18 12.38
CA ARG A 232 -2.37 3.69 11.30
C ARG A 232 -1.60 3.80 9.98
N PRO A 233 -1.69 2.82 9.06
CA PRO A 233 -0.98 2.84 7.78
C PRO A 233 -1.26 4.11 6.96
N SER A 234 -2.50 4.59 6.96
CA SER A 234 -2.90 5.81 6.25
C SER A 234 -2.14 7.07 6.70
N ARG A 235 -1.61 7.11 7.93
CA ARG A 235 -0.76 8.21 8.41
C ARG A 235 0.64 8.16 7.81
N ILE A 236 1.21 6.97 7.59
CA ILE A 236 2.48 6.81 6.85
C ILE A 236 2.30 7.31 5.42
N LEU A 237 1.20 6.97 4.75
CA LEU A 237 0.92 7.44 3.39
C LEU A 237 0.81 8.98 3.29
N ARG A 238 0.29 9.66 4.31
CA ARG A 238 0.32 11.13 4.38
C ARG A 238 1.73 11.68 4.55
N LEU A 239 2.56 11.04 5.36
CA LEU A 239 3.96 11.43 5.54
C LEU A 239 4.76 11.21 4.26
N ILE A 240 4.53 10.12 3.52
CA ILE A 240 5.09 9.90 2.18
C ILE A 240 4.65 11.00 1.22
N ALA A 241 3.39 11.45 1.29
CA ALA A 241 2.90 12.58 0.49
C ALA A 241 3.64 13.88 0.83
N GLU A 242 3.87 14.16 2.12
CA GLU A 242 4.66 15.30 2.62
C GLU A 242 6.12 15.24 2.14
N GLN A 243 6.76 14.07 2.21
CA GLN A 243 8.11 13.82 1.71
C GLN A 243 8.22 14.06 0.21
N THR A 244 7.28 13.51 -0.56
CA THR A 244 7.26 13.64 -2.03
C THR A 244 7.09 15.11 -2.44
N ALA A 245 6.19 15.84 -1.77
CA ALA A 245 6.01 17.27 -1.99
C ALA A 245 7.26 18.08 -1.59
N PHE A 246 7.95 17.69 -0.53
CA PHE A 246 9.22 18.31 -0.14
C PHE A 246 10.30 18.08 -1.20
N LEU A 247 10.47 16.85 -1.71
CA LEU A 247 11.43 16.54 -2.77
C LEU A 247 11.15 17.32 -4.06
N ASP A 248 9.88 17.52 -4.40
CA ASP A 248 9.48 18.36 -5.54
C ASP A 248 9.82 19.85 -5.31
N SER A 249 9.67 20.33 -4.07
CA SER A 249 9.93 21.73 -3.71
C SER A 249 11.41 22.14 -3.72
N ILE A 250 12.34 21.18 -3.62
CA ILE A 250 13.78 21.45 -3.54
C ILE A 250 14.45 21.33 -4.92
N ASN A 251 15.49 22.15 -5.15
CA ASN A 251 16.27 22.07 -6.38
C ASN A 251 17.25 20.88 -6.36
N ILE A 252 16.78 19.70 -6.79
CA ILE A 252 17.56 18.47 -6.84
C ILE A 252 18.66 18.59 -7.91
N LYS A 253 19.92 18.70 -7.46
CA LYS A 253 21.11 18.69 -8.33
C LYS A 253 21.16 17.37 -9.11
N SER A 254 21.63 17.41 -10.37
CA SER A 254 21.61 16.22 -11.24
C SER A 254 22.36 15.00 -10.68
N ARG A 255 23.43 15.19 -9.89
CA ARG A 255 24.15 14.08 -9.25
C ARG A 255 23.33 13.31 -8.21
N TRP A 256 22.23 13.90 -7.76
CA TRP A 256 21.33 13.36 -6.74
C TRP A 256 19.94 13.03 -7.31
N SER A 257 19.76 12.96 -8.64
CA SER A 257 18.48 12.60 -9.25
C SER A 257 17.97 11.23 -8.79
N PHE A 258 18.88 10.33 -8.44
CA PHE A 258 18.57 9.00 -7.92
C PHE A 258 17.81 8.99 -6.57
N VAL A 259 17.67 10.13 -5.88
CA VAL A 259 16.81 10.23 -4.69
C VAL A 259 15.38 9.79 -4.98
N TRP A 260 14.84 10.13 -6.15
CA TRP A 260 13.50 9.70 -6.57
C TRP A 260 13.39 8.18 -6.67
N LYS A 261 14.44 7.53 -7.22
CA LYS A 261 14.50 6.08 -7.33
C LYS A 261 14.46 5.42 -5.96
N ILE A 262 15.25 5.91 -5.01
CA ILE A 262 15.33 5.34 -3.67
C ILE A 262 14.05 5.62 -2.88
N HIS A 263 13.50 6.83 -2.99
CA HIS A 263 12.22 7.20 -2.39
C HIS A 263 11.12 6.26 -2.85
N TYR A 264 10.92 6.10 -4.16
CA TYR A 264 9.89 5.21 -4.66
C TYR A 264 10.18 3.73 -4.44
N ALA A 265 11.44 3.28 -4.41
CA ALA A 265 11.76 1.91 -4.05
C ALA A 265 11.32 1.57 -2.61
N LEU A 266 11.46 2.51 -1.67
CA LEU A 266 10.97 2.33 -0.31
C LEU A 266 9.44 2.32 -0.25
N VAL A 267 8.78 3.21 -0.99
CA VAL A 267 7.30 3.23 -1.06
C VAL A 267 6.75 1.95 -1.70
N ASP A 268 7.43 1.44 -2.73
CA ASP A 268 7.09 0.20 -3.43
C ASP A 268 7.15 -1.00 -2.48
N GLN A 269 8.28 -1.20 -1.79
CA GLN A 269 8.42 -2.28 -0.80
C GLN A 269 7.39 -2.17 0.34
N LEU A 270 7.08 -0.97 0.82
CA LEU A 270 6.03 -0.79 1.82
C LEU A 270 4.64 -1.15 1.30
N SER A 271 4.37 -0.91 0.01
CA SER A 271 3.07 -1.23 -0.60
C SER A 271 2.86 -2.72 -0.83
N GLU A 272 3.93 -3.51 -0.85
CA GLU A 272 3.88 -4.98 -0.97
C GLU A 272 3.64 -5.67 0.38
N SER A 273 3.85 -4.97 1.50
CA SER A 273 3.68 -5.54 2.83
C SER A 273 2.19 -5.79 3.18
N SER A 274 1.96 -6.90 3.88
CA SER A 274 0.63 -7.35 4.29
C SER A 274 -0.17 -6.33 5.12
N GLU A 275 0.53 -5.46 5.85
CA GLU A 275 -0.06 -4.43 6.71
C GLU A 275 -0.60 -3.23 5.92
N PHE A 276 -0.25 -3.13 4.64
CA PHE A 276 -0.78 -2.15 3.70
C PHE A 276 -1.87 -2.73 2.78
N LEU A 277 -2.13 -4.04 2.84
CA LEU A 277 -3.22 -4.69 2.11
C LEU A 277 -4.57 -4.10 2.55
N GLY A 278 -5.42 -3.74 1.59
CA GLY A 278 -6.74 -3.15 1.87
C GLY A 278 -6.71 -1.74 2.47
N VAL A 279 -5.55 -1.09 2.59
CA VAL A 279 -5.48 0.26 3.16
C VAL A 279 -6.03 1.30 2.19
N ASP A 280 -6.96 2.10 2.68
CA ASP A 280 -7.50 3.26 2.00
C ASP A 280 -6.49 4.43 1.96
N ALA A 281 -5.78 4.57 0.84
CA ALA A 281 -4.79 5.60 0.62
C ALA A 281 -5.45 7.00 0.51
N PRO A 282 -4.96 8.01 1.25
CA PRO A 282 -5.53 9.35 1.23
C PRO A 282 -5.33 10.02 -0.14
N LEU A 283 -6.25 10.90 -0.55
CA LEU A 283 -6.15 11.57 -1.87
C LEU A 283 -4.82 12.31 -2.06
N CYS A 284 -4.31 12.97 -1.01
CA CYS A 284 -3.04 13.69 -1.06
C CYS A 284 -1.84 12.78 -1.37
N PHE A 285 -1.91 11.48 -1.04
CA PHE A 285 -0.88 10.52 -1.43
C PHE A 285 -0.82 10.41 -2.95
N PHE A 286 -1.93 10.08 -3.60
CA PHE A 286 -1.96 9.99 -5.07
C PHE A 286 -1.59 11.30 -5.75
N GLU A 287 -2.05 12.45 -5.24
CA GLU A 287 -1.71 13.77 -5.80
C GLU A 287 -0.20 14.02 -5.73
N SER A 288 0.43 13.79 -4.58
CA SER A 288 1.88 13.96 -4.43
C SER A 288 2.67 12.97 -5.29
N ILE A 289 2.27 11.70 -5.35
CA ILE A 289 2.94 10.71 -6.19
C ILE A 289 2.86 11.11 -7.67
N VAL A 290 1.70 11.56 -8.16
CA VAL A 290 1.53 12.04 -9.55
C VAL A 290 2.46 13.22 -9.86
N VAL A 291 2.66 14.14 -8.91
CA VAL A 291 3.60 15.25 -9.08
C VAL A 291 5.04 14.74 -9.23
N GLY A 292 5.53 13.92 -8.30
CA GLY A 292 6.89 13.37 -8.39
C GLY A 292 7.08 12.42 -9.58
N TRP A 293 6.03 11.72 -10.00
CA TRP A 293 6.06 10.86 -11.19
C TRP A 293 6.22 11.68 -12.47
N ARG A 294 5.53 12.82 -12.58
CA ARG A 294 5.72 13.78 -13.68
C ARG A 294 7.10 14.41 -13.65
N ARG A 295 7.67 14.65 -12.47
CA ARG A 295 9.05 15.14 -12.32
C ARG A 295 10.06 14.20 -12.98
N CYS A 296 9.85 12.89 -12.89
CA CYS A 296 10.69 11.89 -13.55
C CYS A 296 10.68 12.04 -15.08
N LEU A 297 9.58 12.50 -15.68
CA LEU A 297 9.44 12.69 -17.13
C LEU A 297 10.24 13.87 -17.68
N GLU A 298 10.75 14.77 -16.84
CA GLU A 298 11.55 15.92 -17.29
C GLU A 298 12.91 15.50 -17.86
N LYS A 299 13.41 14.32 -17.47
CA LYS A 299 14.70 13.77 -17.92
C LYS A 299 14.51 12.33 -18.41
N PRO A 300 13.85 12.12 -19.55
CA PRO A 300 13.50 10.78 -20.02
C PRO A 300 14.72 9.92 -20.37
N THR A 301 15.90 10.52 -20.55
CA THR A 301 17.17 9.82 -20.81
C THR A 301 17.94 9.44 -19.55
N ASP A 302 17.51 9.87 -18.35
CA ASP A 302 18.17 9.51 -17.09
C ASP A 302 17.62 8.16 -16.60
N GLU A 303 18.49 7.14 -16.57
CA GLU A 303 18.15 5.79 -16.12
C GLU A 303 17.57 5.75 -14.70
N ASN A 304 18.03 6.66 -13.81
CA ASN A 304 17.50 6.73 -12.45
C ASN A 304 16.06 7.26 -12.44
N MET A 305 15.72 8.18 -13.33
CA MET A 305 14.36 8.70 -13.44
C MET A 305 13.41 7.68 -14.06
N ALA A 306 13.88 6.90 -15.04
CA ALA A 306 13.12 5.77 -15.57
C ALA A 306 12.85 4.71 -14.50
N ALA A 307 13.86 4.33 -13.72
CA ALA A 307 13.70 3.39 -12.60
C ALA A 307 12.78 3.95 -11.50
N ALA A 308 12.89 5.25 -11.19
CA ALA A 308 11.99 5.92 -10.25
C ALA A 308 10.53 5.87 -10.71
N ALA A 309 10.28 6.11 -12.00
CA ALA A 309 8.94 6.03 -12.58
C ALA A 309 8.39 4.60 -12.59
N GLU A 310 9.24 3.58 -12.78
CA GLU A 310 8.87 2.16 -12.66
C GLU A 310 8.42 1.84 -11.24
N GLN A 311 9.22 2.18 -10.20
CA GLN A 311 8.85 1.95 -8.80
C GLN A 311 7.62 2.75 -8.36
N ALA A 312 7.46 3.99 -8.84
CA ALA A 312 6.24 4.76 -8.59
C ALA A 312 5.01 4.08 -9.22
N THR A 313 5.17 3.46 -10.39
CA THR A 313 4.09 2.69 -11.03
C THR A 313 3.70 1.48 -10.20
N ASN A 314 4.69 0.72 -9.71
CA ASN A 314 4.44 -0.47 -8.91
C ASN A 314 3.73 -0.11 -7.60
N ALA A 315 4.25 0.88 -6.87
CA ALA A 315 3.63 1.35 -5.63
C ALA A 315 2.17 1.78 -5.82
N VAL A 316 1.89 2.58 -6.86
CA VAL A 316 0.52 3.01 -7.17
C VAL A 316 -0.34 1.84 -7.64
N GLY A 317 0.23 0.92 -8.42
CA GLY A 317 -0.42 -0.32 -8.85
C GLY A 317 -0.86 -1.14 -7.65
N ASN A 318 0.02 -1.37 -6.68
CA ASN A 318 -0.28 -2.12 -5.47
C ASN A 318 -1.43 -1.47 -4.67
N PHE A 319 -1.39 -0.16 -4.43
CA PHE A 319 -2.49 0.52 -3.71
C PHE A 319 -3.83 0.54 -4.47
N ILE A 320 -3.83 0.41 -5.79
CA ILE A 320 -5.05 0.39 -6.60
C ILE A 320 -5.60 -1.03 -6.71
N MET A 321 -4.73 -1.99 -7.06
CA MET A 321 -5.11 -3.37 -7.33
C MET A 321 -5.38 -4.12 -6.02
N MET A 322 -4.48 -4.03 -5.03
CA MET A 322 -4.59 -4.70 -3.73
C MET A 322 -5.61 -4.04 -2.76
N ALA A 323 -6.35 -3.02 -3.20
CA ALA A 323 -7.35 -2.40 -2.36
C ALA A 323 -8.55 -3.34 -2.20
N LEU A 324 -9.11 -3.44 -0.99
CA LEU A 324 -10.40 -4.14 -0.78
C LEU A 324 -11.59 -3.23 -1.10
N SER A 325 -11.31 -1.98 -1.52
CA SER A 325 -12.28 -0.91 -1.75
C SER A 325 -12.07 -0.22 -3.10
N THR A 326 -13.17 0.18 -3.75
CA THR A 326 -13.14 1.03 -4.95
C THR A 326 -12.59 2.44 -4.67
N THR A 327 -12.43 2.81 -3.40
CA THR A 327 -12.06 4.16 -2.96
C THR A 327 -10.67 4.57 -3.44
N ASN A 328 -9.68 3.69 -3.39
CA ASN A 328 -8.34 3.97 -3.90
C ASN A 328 -8.34 4.24 -5.39
N LEU A 329 -9.01 3.40 -6.18
CA LEU A 329 -9.14 3.60 -7.62
C LEU A 329 -9.83 4.94 -7.95
N ARG A 330 -10.92 5.29 -7.24
CA ARG A 330 -11.58 6.60 -7.42
C ARG A 330 -10.66 7.77 -7.10
N ARG A 331 -9.89 7.69 -6.01
CA ARG A 331 -8.94 8.73 -5.60
C ARG A 331 -7.79 8.85 -6.59
N ALA A 332 -7.22 7.73 -7.05
CA ALA A 332 -6.18 7.67 -8.07
C ALA A 332 -6.63 8.33 -9.38
N ILE A 333 -7.83 8.00 -9.87
CA ILE A 333 -8.41 8.63 -11.06
C ILE A 333 -8.53 10.15 -10.87
N ARG A 334 -9.06 10.61 -9.73
CA ARG A 334 -9.22 12.05 -9.45
C ARG A 334 -7.88 12.79 -9.40
N ALA A 335 -6.86 12.16 -8.81
CA ALA A 335 -5.50 12.70 -8.73
C ALA A 335 -4.79 12.77 -10.08
N GLY A 336 -5.31 12.09 -11.12
CA GLY A 336 -4.69 12.06 -12.45
C GLY A 336 -3.59 11.02 -12.59
N VAL A 337 -3.68 9.91 -11.83
CA VAL A 337 -2.76 8.77 -11.95
C VAL A 337 -2.66 8.27 -13.39
N TYR A 338 -3.79 8.10 -14.07
CA TYR A 338 -3.82 7.61 -15.45
C TYR A 338 -3.22 8.60 -16.46
N ASP A 339 -3.33 9.91 -16.22
CA ASP A 339 -2.65 10.92 -17.04
C ASP A 339 -1.14 10.72 -17.02
N ALA A 340 -0.57 10.60 -15.81
CA ALA A 340 0.86 10.39 -15.60
C ALA A 340 1.31 9.02 -16.14
N PHE A 341 0.52 7.98 -15.88
CA PHE A 341 0.76 6.63 -16.37
C PHE A 341 0.87 6.57 -17.90
N PHE A 342 -0.05 7.23 -18.63
CA PHE A 342 0.01 7.28 -20.09
C PHE A 342 1.26 7.99 -20.60
N ASP A 343 1.68 9.07 -19.92
CA ASP A 343 2.88 9.83 -20.30
C ASP A 343 4.16 9.01 -20.03
N VAL A 344 4.21 8.26 -18.94
CA VAL A 344 5.29 7.32 -18.58
C VAL A 344 5.39 6.19 -19.57
N GLN A 345 4.26 5.57 -19.94
CA GLN A 345 4.21 4.55 -20.98
C GLN A 345 4.66 5.09 -22.34
N ARG A 346 4.34 6.34 -22.65
CA ARG A 346 4.79 6.97 -23.90
C ARG A 346 6.30 7.22 -23.91
N ALA A 347 6.87 7.61 -22.78
CA ALA A 347 8.29 7.90 -22.63
C ALA A 347 9.15 6.62 -22.65
N TRP A 348 8.76 5.59 -21.88
CA TRP A 348 9.60 4.41 -21.62
C TRP A 348 8.98 3.06 -21.99
N GLY A 349 7.70 3.00 -22.39
CA GLY A 349 6.98 1.74 -22.65
C GLY A 349 7.29 1.07 -24.00
N LYS A 350 8.30 1.53 -24.76
CA LYS A 350 8.57 1.06 -26.13
C LYS A 350 9.55 -0.11 -26.24
N GLU A 351 10.42 -0.32 -25.25
CA GLU A 351 11.59 -1.20 -25.41
C GLU A 351 11.51 -2.51 -24.62
N LYS A 352 10.68 -2.57 -23.57
CA LYS A 352 10.46 -3.81 -22.82
C LYS A 352 9.20 -4.48 -23.37
N LYS A 353 9.32 -5.75 -23.82
CA LYS A 353 8.16 -6.65 -23.97
C LYS A 353 7.27 -6.44 -22.75
N GLU A 354 5.99 -6.21 -23.00
CA GLU A 354 4.95 -5.89 -22.01
C GLU A 354 5.35 -6.27 -20.59
N SER A 355 5.89 -5.31 -19.83
CA SER A 355 6.02 -5.53 -18.39
C SER A 355 4.61 -5.80 -17.90
N ALA A 356 4.39 -7.00 -17.35
CA ALA A 356 3.07 -7.47 -16.91
C ALA A 356 2.39 -6.44 -16.00
N LEU A 357 3.18 -5.69 -15.24
CA LEU A 357 2.77 -4.60 -14.36
C LEU A 357 2.03 -3.46 -15.09
N TYR A 358 2.54 -3.02 -16.23
CA TYR A 358 1.88 -1.96 -17.01
C TYR A 358 0.58 -2.44 -17.65
N GLY A 359 0.50 -3.72 -18.01
CA GLY A 359 -0.75 -4.36 -18.43
C GLY A 359 -1.77 -4.39 -17.29
N GLY A 360 -1.32 -4.77 -16.09
CA GLY A 360 -2.15 -4.92 -14.90
C GLY A 360 -2.97 -3.69 -14.55
N ILE A 361 -2.35 -2.51 -14.43
CA ILE A 361 -3.06 -1.28 -14.02
C ILE A 361 -4.13 -0.85 -15.03
N ALA A 362 -3.83 -0.94 -16.33
CA ALA A 362 -4.77 -0.58 -17.38
C ALA A 362 -5.91 -1.59 -17.50
N GLN A 363 -5.60 -2.88 -17.37
CA GLN A 363 -6.59 -3.95 -17.40
C GLN A 363 -7.50 -3.89 -16.17
N HIS A 364 -6.95 -3.67 -14.98
CA HIS A 364 -7.71 -3.49 -13.75
C HIS A 364 -8.66 -2.30 -13.84
N LEU A 365 -8.21 -1.17 -14.41
CA LEU A 365 -9.11 -0.06 -14.69
C LEU A 365 -10.23 -0.47 -15.64
N ALA A 366 -9.91 -1.12 -16.76
CA ALA A 366 -10.88 -1.52 -17.76
C ALA A 366 -11.96 -2.42 -17.15
N ASN A 367 -11.55 -3.43 -16.39
CA ASN A 367 -12.42 -4.32 -15.61
C ASN A 367 -13.32 -3.56 -14.62
N SER A 368 -12.77 -2.54 -13.96
CA SER A 368 -13.51 -1.72 -12.99
C SER A 368 -14.49 -0.70 -13.61
N LEU A 369 -14.47 -0.48 -14.93
CA LEU A 369 -15.39 0.46 -15.60
C LEU A 369 -16.85 -0.06 -15.64
N THR A 370 -17.10 -1.29 -15.21
CA THR A 370 -18.45 -1.82 -14.97
C THR A 370 -19.10 -1.20 -13.72
N ILE A 371 -18.32 -0.60 -12.82
CA ILE A 371 -18.83 0.14 -11.66
C ILE A 371 -19.08 1.61 -12.03
N ALA A 372 -20.33 2.06 -11.94
CA ALA A 372 -20.75 3.38 -12.39
C ALA A 372 -19.98 4.55 -11.73
N SER A 373 -19.60 4.42 -10.46
CA SER A 373 -18.86 5.45 -9.72
C SER A 373 -17.41 5.55 -10.19
N ILE A 374 -16.75 4.44 -10.55
CA ILE A 374 -15.45 4.42 -11.23
C ILE A 374 -15.58 5.04 -12.62
N LEU A 375 -16.51 4.54 -13.43
CA LEU A 375 -16.77 5.02 -14.78
C LEU A 375 -17.01 6.54 -14.83
N ARG A 376 -17.82 7.07 -13.92
CA ARG A 376 -18.06 8.51 -13.77
C ARG A 376 -16.82 9.27 -13.33
N ALA A 377 -16.01 8.72 -12.42
CA ALA A 377 -14.76 9.35 -12.02
C ALA A 377 -13.81 9.44 -13.23
N PHE A 378 -13.68 8.35 -13.99
CA PHE A 378 -12.82 8.26 -15.16
C PHE A 378 -13.28 9.20 -16.28
N HIS A 379 -14.59 9.20 -16.60
CA HIS A 379 -15.18 10.13 -17.56
C HIS A 379 -14.93 11.59 -17.18
N ARG A 380 -15.22 11.99 -15.93
CA ARG A 380 -15.02 13.38 -15.49
C ARG A 380 -13.59 13.88 -15.63
N ARG A 381 -12.61 12.99 -15.44
CA ARG A 381 -11.19 13.35 -15.52
C ARG A 381 -10.65 13.33 -16.95
N ASN A 382 -11.06 12.34 -17.75
CA ASN A 382 -10.38 12.01 -19.01
C ASN A 382 -11.28 12.14 -20.25
N ALA A 383 -12.53 12.62 -20.15
CA ALA A 383 -13.44 12.69 -21.31
C ALA A 383 -12.84 13.42 -22.52
N ASP A 384 -12.01 14.43 -22.29
CA ASP A 384 -11.29 15.16 -23.32
C ASP A 384 -10.28 14.31 -24.09
N LEU A 385 -9.64 13.34 -23.42
CA LEU A 385 -8.70 12.38 -24.01
C LEU A 385 -9.40 11.24 -24.76
N LEU A 386 -10.66 10.96 -24.42
CA LEU A 386 -11.40 9.78 -24.85
C LEU A 386 -12.37 10.05 -26.00
N GLN A 387 -12.72 11.32 -26.24
CA GLN A 387 -13.49 11.72 -27.41
C GLN A 387 -12.64 11.58 -28.68
N PRO A 388 -13.18 10.99 -29.78
CA PRO A 388 -12.50 10.92 -31.06
C PRO A 388 -12.07 12.34 -31.46
N PRO A 389 -10.77 12.63 -31.54
CA PRO A 389 -10.34 13.99 -31.79
C PRO A 389 -10.71 14.38 -33.23
N GLU A 390 -11.20 15.61 -33.42
CA GLU A 390 -11.30 16.19 -34.76
C GLU A 390 -9.92 16.28 -35.44
N LYS A 391 -8.85 16.41 -34.62
CA LYS A 391 -7.44 16.36 -35.04
C LYS A 391 -6.62 15.57 -34.02
N PRO A 392 -6.19 14.33 -34.32
CA PRO A 392 -5.43 13.52 -33.38
C PRO A 392 -4.06 14.14 -33.10
N ASP A 393 -3.78 14.43 -31.83
CA ASP A 393 -2.42 14.75 -31.38
C ASP A 393 -1.61 13.46 -31.11
N ALA A 394 -0.29 13.58 -31.03
CA ALA A 394 0.60 12.44 -30.85
C ALA A 394 0.39 11.70 -29.51
N ARG A 395 -0.14 12.37 -28.47
CA ARG A 395 -0.45 11.73 -27.18
C ARG A 395 -1.69 10.86 -27.32
N ARG A 396 -2.77 11.39 -27.92
CA ARG A 396 -4.01 10.66 -28.16
C ARG A 396 -3.81 9.48 -29.09
N SER A 397 -3.10 9.64 -30.21
CA SER A 397 -2.80 8.52 -31.12
C SER A 397 -2.01 7.41 -30.42
N PHE A 398 -1.11 7.77 -29.50
CA PHE A 398 -0.41 6.78 -28.68
C PHE A 398 -1.38 6.05 -27.75
N ILE A 399 -2.25 6.79 -27.05
CA ILE A 399 -3.22 6.20 -26.11
C ILE A 399 -4.19 5.27 -26.85
N GLU A 400 -4.75 5.70 -27.99
CA GLU A 400 -5.64 4.88 -28.83
C GLU A 400 -5.01 3.56 -29.23
N LYS A 401 -3.75 3.61 -29.65
CA LYS A 401 -3.04 2.41 -30.09
C LYS A 401 -2.61 1.51 -28.93
N ARG A 402 -2.11 2.10 -27.83
CA ARG A 402 -1.51 1.33 -26.73
C ARG A 402 -2.54 0.79 -25.76
N PHE A 403 -3.66 1.50 -25.56
CA PHE A 403 -4.69 1.18 -24.59
C PHE A 403 -6.05 0.93 -25.26
N GLU A 404 -6.04 0.32 -26.45
CA GLU A 404 -7.23 0.04 -27.25
C GLU A 404 -8.32 -0.67 -26.45
N SER A 405 -7.96 -1.71 -25.68
CA SER A 405 -8.88 -2.46 -24.82
C SER A 405 -9.58 -1.55 -23.80
N LEU A 406 -8.80 -0.77 -23.04
CA LEU A 406 -9.34 0.18 -22.05
C LEU A 406 -10.30 1.20 -22.68
N LEU A 407 -9.93 1.76 -23.83
CA LEU A 407 -10.76 2.74 -24.53
C LEU A 407 -12.04 2.12 -25.10
N SER A 408 -11.96 0.92 -25.65
CA SER A 408 -13.10 0.15 -26.14
C SER A 408 -14.09 -0.09 -24.99
N THR A 409 -13.60 -0.65 -23.87
CA THR A 409 -14.40 -0.87 -22.66
C THR A 409 -15.05 0.41 -22.17
N TYR A 410 -14.29 1.50 -22.08
CA TYR A 410 -14.83 2.80 -21.69
C TYR A 410 -15.97 3.26 -22.59
N ARG A 411 -15.81 3.20 -23.92
CA ARG A 411 -16.83 3.67 -24.88
C ARG A 411 -18.11 2.86 -24.74
N ILE A 412 -17.98 1.54 -24.65
CA ILE A 412 -19.10 0.62 -24.45
C ILE A 412 -19.83 0.93 -23.14
N MET A 413 -19.09 0.95 -22.03
CA MET A 413 -19.69 1.13 -20.70
C MET A 413 -20.26 2.52 -20.51
N TRP A 414 -19.62 3.56 -21.06
CA TRP A 414 -20.16 4.92 -21.01
C TRP A 414 -21.45 5.04 -21.81
N GLN A 415 -21.51 4.49 -23.01
CA GLN A 415 -22.74 4.49 -23.81
C GLN A 415 -23.87 3.79 -23.04
N GLN A 416 -23.60 2.58 -22.54
CA GLN A 416 -24.51 1.80 -21.71
C GLN A 416 -25.01 2.55 -20.46
N TYR A 417 -24.10 3.25 -19.78
CA TYR A 417 -24.42 4.10 -18.63
C TYR A 417 -25.32 5.27 -19.02
N THR A 418 -25.00 5.98 -20.10
CA THR A 418 -25.81 7.12 -20.54
C THR A 418 -27.21 6.71 -20.97
N ASP A 419 -27.36 5.56 -21.61
CA ASP A 419 -28.67 5.07 -22.04
C ASP A 419 -29.53 4.61 -20.85
N ALA A 420 -28.92 3.91 -19.88
CA ALA A 420 -29.55 3.60 -18.58
C ALA A 420 -30.04 4.87 -17.85
N ARG A 421 -29.28 5.96 -17.94
CA ARG A 421 -29.65 7.24 -17.30
C ARG A 421 -30.75 8.01 -18.02
N LYS A 422 -30.86 7.92 -19.35
CA LYS A 422 -31.90 8.61 -20.14
C LYS A 422 -33.28 8.02 -19.88
N ALA A 423 -33.37 6.70 -19.73
CA ALA A 423 -34.60 6.00 -19.44
C ALA A 423 -34.32 5.02 -18.30
N PRO A 424 -34.76 5.30 -17.05
CA PRO A 424 -34.54 4.43 -15.90
C PRO A 424 -35.42 3.18 -15.99
N THR A 425 -35.17 2.37 -17.02
CA THR A 425 -35.97 1.19 -17.38
C THR A 425 -35.98 0.17 -16.26
N TRP A 426 -34.90 0.06 -15.47
CA TRP A 426 -34.86 -0.78 -14.28
C TRP A 426 -36.06 -0.59 -13.33
N LYS A 427 -36.59 0.64 -13.20
CA LYS A 427 -37.73 0.91 -12.33
C LYS A 427 -38.99 0.14 -12.75
N ARG A 428 -39.12 -0.17 -14.03
CA ARG A 428 -40.27 -0.92 -14.58
C ARG A 428 -39.94 -2.38 -14.84
N LEU A 429 -38.66 -2.70 -14.97
CA LEU A 429 -38.19 -4.05 -15.24
C LEU A 429 -38.12 -4.89 -13.96
N PHE A 430 -37.66 -4.31 -12.84
CA PHE A 430 -37.54 -5.06 -11.60
C PHE A 430 -38.90 -5.27 -10.92
N PRO A 431 -39.20 -6.51 -10.49
CA PRO A 431 -40.43 -6.81 -9.78
C PRO A 431 -40.38 -6.24 -8.36
N CYS A 432 -41.55 -6.07 -7.74
CA CYS A 432 -41.64 -5.73 -6.33
C CYS A 432 -41.39 -6.99 -5.48
N ASN A 433 -40.51 -6.92 -4.47
CA ASN A 433 -40.25 -8.04 -3.56
C ASN A 433 -41.38 -8.35 -2.57
N ASN A 434 -42.45 -7.54 -2.51
CA ASN A 434 -43.62 -7.90 -1.69
C ASN A 434 -44.62 -8.69 -2.54
N VAL A 435 -44.39 -9.97 -2.73
CA VAL A 435 -45.23 -10.83 -3.59
C VAL A 435 -46.67 -11.01 -3.08
N HIS A 436 -46.92 -10.69 -1.80
CA HIS A 436 -48.24 -10.83 -1.17
C HIS A 436 -49.17 -9.62 -1.34
N ALA A 437 -48.74 -8.56 -2.04
CA ALA A 437 -49.61 -7.41 -2.27
C ALA A 437 -50.55 -7.60 -3.46
N ASP A 438 -51.85 -7.39 -3.25
CA ASP A 438 -52.86 -7.51 -4.32
C ASP A 438 -52.70 -6.46 -5.44
N VAL A 439 -52.07 -5.31 -5.12
CA VAL A 439 -51.95 -4.17 -6.04
C VAL A 439 -50.52 -3.64 -6.02
N HIS A 440 -49.89 -3.66 -7.20
CA HIS A 440 -48.55 -3.12 -7.42
C HIS A 440 -48.58 -1.85 -8.28
N GLU A 441 -47.67 -0.93 -7.98
CA GLU A 441 -47.39 0.23 -8.83
C GLU A 441 -46.41 -0.16 -9.95
N ALA A 442 -46.40 0.58 -11.06
CA ALA A 442 -45.59 0.26 -12.22
C ALA A 442 -44.08 0.55 -12.07
N GLU A 443 -43.68 1.34 -11.08
CA GLU A 443 -42.29 1.73 -10.86
C GLU A 443 -41.81 1.36 -9.46
N VAL A 444 -40.64 0.72 -9.36
CA VAL A 444 -40.02 0.34 -8.09
C VAL A 444 -38.98 1.35 -7.61
N ARG A 445 -38.69 1.27 -6.31
CA ARG A 445 -37.59 1.94 -5.62
C ARG A 445 -36.72 0.89 -4.94
N ALA A 446 -35.42 1.00 -5.09
CA ALA A 446 -34.49 0.12 -4.40
C ALA A 446 -34.40 0.47 -2.91
N CYS A 447 -34.25 -0.56 -2.07
CA CYS A 447 -33.81 -0.45 -0.69
C CYS A 447 -32.38 0.10 -0.64
N ALA A 448 -32.00 0.74 0.47
CA ALA A 448 -30.65 1.27 0.65
C ALA A 448 -29.56 0.18 0.64
N CYS A 449 -29.90 -1.07 1.01
CA CYS A 449 -28.98 -2.20 0.93
C CYS A 449 -28.82 -2.76 -0.50
N GLY A 450 -29.65 -2.35 -1.47
CA GLY A 450 -29.60 -2.85 -2.85
C GLY A 450 -30.19 -4.25 -3.09
N GLN A 451 -30.65 -4.94 -2.04
CA GLN A 451 -31.15 -6.33 -2.13
C GLN A 451 -32.68 -6.46 -2.25
N ALA A 452 -33.40 -5.35 -2.31
CA ALA A 452 -34.86 -5.39 -2.47
C ALA A 452 -35.39 -4.17 -3.20
N PHE A 453 -36.48 -4.35 -3.93
CA PHE A 453 -37.16 -3.35 -4.73
C PHE A 453 -38.65 -3.30 -4.37
N TYR A 454 -39.17 -2.08 -4.21
CA TYR A 454 -40.54 -1.85 -3.76
C TYR A 454 -41.27 -0.87 -4.65
N CYS A 455 -42.43 -1.25 -5.14
CA CYS A 455 -43.30 -0.37 -5.92
C CYS A 455 -43.95 0.72 -5.06
N SER A 456 -44.08 0.51 -3.74
CA SER A 456 -44.66 1.50 -2.81
C SER A 456 -44.06 1.41 -1.41
N LYS A 457 -44.25 2.46 -0.60
CA LYS A 457 -43.88 2.44 0.83
C LYS A 457 -44.69 1.42 1.63
N LYS A 458 -45.90 1.09 1.19
CA LYS A 458 -46.74 0.05 1.82
C LYS A 458 -46.07 -1.31 1.65
N CYS A 459 -45.75 -1.66 0.41
CA CYS A 459 -45.06 -2.91 0.08
C CYS A 459 -43.72 -3.04 0.81
N GLN A 460 -42.95 -1.95 0.89
CA GLN A 460 -41.71 -1.93 1.68
C GLN A 460 -41.97 -2.27 3.15
N ARG A 461 -42.96 -1.65 3.80
CA ARG A 461 -43.23 -1.87 5.24
C ARG A 461 -43.73 -3.29 5.53
N GLU A 462 -44.52 -3.85 4.62
CA GLU A 462 -45.06 -5.20 4.77
C GLU A 462 -43.93 -6.23 4.64
N HIS A 463 -43.18 -6.22 3.53
CA HIS A 463 -42.03 -7.11 3.35
C HIS A 463 -40.94 -6.91 4.41
N TRP A 464 -40.68 -5.66 4.81
CA TRP A 464 -39.75 -5.35 5.90
C TRP A 464 -40.12 -6.07 7.20
N LYS A 465 -41.40 -6.09 7.56
CA LYS A 465 -41.87 -6.77 8.77
C LYS A 465 -41.91 -8.28 8.62
N ALA A 466 -42.18 -8.76 7.41
CA ALA A 466 -42.31 -10.19 7.14
C ALA A 466 -40.96 -10.92 7.19
N SER A 467 -39.93 -10.35 6.55
CA SER A 467 -38.64 -11.05 6.40
C SER A 467 -37.44 -10.10 6.22
N HIS A 468 -37.54 -9.08 5.38
CA HIS A 468 -36.35 -8.31 4.96
C HIS A 468 -35.61 -7.60 6.09
N ARG A 469 -36.27 -7.25 7.22
CA ARG A 469 -35.58 -6.64 8.36
C ARG A 469 -34.43 -7.49 8.90
N GLU A 470 -34.55 -8.81 8.83
CA GLU A 470 -33.58 -9.76 9.39
C GLU A 470 -32.34 -9.89 8.49
N THR A 471 -32.49 -9.63 7.20
CA THR A 471 -31.44 -9.78 6.18
C THR A 471 -30.98 -8.45 5.57
N CYS A 472 -31.50 -7.30 6.02
CA CYS A 472 -31.19 -6.01 5.41
C CYS A 472 -29.86 -5.41 5.92
N TRP A 473 -28.87 -5.33 5.04
CA TRP A 473 -27.52 -4.84 5.37
C TRP A 473 -27.36 -3.32 5.23
N HIS A 474 -28.45 -2.54 5.32
CA HIS A 474 -28.37 -1.10 5.03
C HIS A 474 -27.42 -0.30 5.95
N GLN A 475 -27.09 -0.83 7.14
CA GLN A 475 -26.14 -0.21 8.06
C GLN A 475 -24.70 -0.42 7.59
N ASP A 476 -24.46 -1.54 6.92
CA ASP A 476 -23.17 -1.97 6.39
C ASP A 476 -23.01 -1.57 4.91
N GLY A 477 -23.92 -0.75 4.38
CA GLY A 477 -23.89 -0.28 2.99
C GLY A 477 -24.64 -1.17 2.00
N VAL A 478 -24.34 -1.02 0.71
CA VAL A 478 -24.96 -1.82 -0.34
C VAL A 478 -24.29 -3.18 -0.36
N TRP A 479 -25.07 -4.24 -0.19
CA TRP A 479 -24.59 -5.63 -0.05
C TRP A 479 -23.48 -5.80 1.01
N GLY A 480 -23.43 -4.92 2.01
CA GLY A 480 -22.46 -5.03 3.13
C GLY A 480 -21.04 -4.59 2.81
N PHE A 481 -20.81 -3.96 1.65
CA PHE A 481 -19.47 -3.49 1.25
C PHE A 481 -19.08 -2.14 1.88
N GLU A 482 -19.60 -1.79 3.06
CA GLU A 482 -19.24 -0.61 3.87
C GLU A 482 -19.18 0.74 3.11
N GLY A 483 -19.90 0.87 1.99
CA GLY A 483 -19.93 2.08 1.15
C GLY A 483 -18.92 2.09 -0.02
N ASP A 484 -18.23 0.99 -0.28
CA ASP A 484 -17.36 0.80 -1.44
C ASP A 484 -18.12 0.79 -2.75
N ILE A 485 -19.37 0.30 -2.70
CA ILE A 485 -20.31 0.31 -3.80
C ILE A 485 -21.48 1.19 -3.41
N THR A 486 -21.89 2.07 -4.33
CA THR A 486 -23.08 2.90 -4.14
C THR A 486 -24.31 2.20 -4.70
N LEU A 487 -25.51 2.62 -4.29
CA LEU A 487 -26.75 2.04 -4.82
C LEU A 487 -26.88 2.24 -6.35
N ASP A 488 -26.36 3.35 -6.86
CA ASP A 488 -26.25 3.61 -8.30
C ASP A 488 -25.34 2.59 -9.01
N ASP A 489 -24.28 2.13 -8.34
CA ASP A 489 -23.34 1.16 -8.89
C ASP A 489 -24.01 -0.22 -8.96
N ALA A 490 -24.68 -0.65 -7.88
CA ALA A 490 -25.47 -1.88 -7.84
C ALA A 490 -26.55 -1.93 -8.94
N ILE A 491 -27.33 -0.86 -9.09
CA ILE A 491 -28.37 -0.78 -10.14
C ILE A 491 -27.74 -0.89 -11.54
N PHE A 492 -26.60 -0.23 -11.76
CA PHE A 492 -25.92 -0.28 -13.05
C PHE A 492 -25.34 -1.68 -13.35
N LEU A 493 -24.83 -2.39 -12.34
CA LEU A 493 -24.41 -3.79 -12.47
C LEU A 493 -25.60 -4.67 -12.85
N PHE A 494 -26.75 -4.51 -12.18
CA PHE A 494 -27.95 -5.27 -12.53
C PHE A 494 -28.42 -5.02 -13.96
N GLU A 495 -28.49 -3.75 -14.39
CA GLU A 495 -28.86 -3.42 -15.77
C GLU A 495 -27.86 -3.99 -16.79
N SER A 496 -26.57 -4.03 -16.45
CA SER A 496 -25.53 -4.61 -17.30
C SER A 496 -25.70 -6.13 -17.42
N ALA A 497 -25.93 -6.83 -16.30
CA ALA A 497 -26.21 -8.27 -16.30
C ALA A 497 -27.46 -8.62 -17.11
N LEU A 498 -28.55 -7.84 -16.96
CA LEU A 498 -29.76 -8.03 -17.76
C LEU A 498 -29.53 -7.86 -19.27
N ARG A 499 -28.62 -6.99 -19.70
CA ARG A 499 -28.27 -6.86 -21.12
C ARG A 499 -27.55 -8.11 -21.63
N VAL A 500 -26.68 -8.71 -20.81
CA VAL A 500 -26.00 -9.97 -21.14
C VAL A 500 -27.03 -11.09 -21.27
N ILE A 501 -27.92 -11.23 -20.29
CA ILE A 501 -28.99 -12.24 -20.32
C ILE A 501 -29.84 -12.09 -21.58
N LYS A 502 -30.35 -10.89 -21.86
CA LYS A 502 -31.20 -10.65 -23.05
C LYS A 502 -30.50 -10.94 -24.38
N ARG A 503 -29.19 -10.70 -24.47
CA ARG A 503 -28.42 -10.99 -25.69
C ARG A 503 -28.16 -12.48 -25.90
N ASN A 504 -28.04 -13.22 -24.81
CA ASN A 504 -27.71 -14.64 -24.82
C ASN A 504 -28.93 -15.51 -24.46
N GLU A 505 -30.14 -14.93 -24.45
CA GLU A 505 -31.35 -15.54 -23.87
C GLU A 505 -31.64 -16.91 -24.47
N ASP A 506 -31.62 -17.05 -25.80
CA ASP A 506 -31.91 -18.32 -26.46
C ASP A 506 -30.81 -19.39 -26.20
N LYS A 507 -29.55 -18.96 -26.01
CA LYS A 507 -28.42 -19.86 -25.70
C LYS A 507 -28.51 -20.31 -24.24
N MET A 508 -28.70 -19.39 -23.30
CA MET A 508 -28.90 -19.69 -21.87
C MET A 508 -30.11 -20.60 -21.65
N ALA A 509 -31.24 -20.32 -22.30
CA ALA A 509 -32.44 -21.17 -22.22
C ALA A 509 -32.17 -22.59 -22.75
N LYS A 510 -31.39 -22.71 -23.82
CA LYS A 510 -30.98 -24.01 -24.34
C LYS A 510 -30.08 -24.74 -23.35
N ASP A 511 -29.05 -24.09 -22.81
CA ASP A 511 -28.10 -24.71 -21.89
C ASP A 511 -28.80 -25.13 -20.59
N LEU A 512 -29.72 -24.30 -20.05
CA LEU A 512 -30.61 -24.64 -18.93
C LEU A 512 -31.46 -25.89 -19.21
N ALA A 513 -32.02 -26.02 -20.41
CA ALA A 513 -32.82 -27.19 -20.75
C ALA A 513 -32.02 -28.51 -20.81
N HIS A 514 -30.68 -28.44 -20.82
CA HIS A 514 -29.80 -29.61 -20.82
C HIS A 514 -29.21 -29.91 -19.42
N THR A 515 -29.44 -29.06 -18.42
CA THR A 515 -28.88 -29.29 -17.08
C THR A 515 -29.62 -30.40 -16.35
N GLU A 516 -28.87 -31.28 -15.66
CA GLU A 516 -29.43 -32.41 -14.90
C GLU A 516 -29.95 -31.97 -13.51
N TYR A 517 -29.73 -30.72 -13.11
CA TYR A 517 -30.09 -30.15 -11.80
C TYR A 517 -31.19 -29.08 -11.92
N PRO A 518 -32.48 -29.45 -11.94
CA PRO A 518 -33.58 -28.52 -12.23
C PRO A 518 -33.93 -27.59 -11.07
N ASP A 519 -33.55 -27.91 -9.82
CA ASP A 519 -34.18 -27.31 -8.65
C ASP A 519 -33.76 -25.85 -8.39
N SER A 520 -32.58 -25.42 -8.86
CA SER A 520 -32.20 -23.99 -8.85
C SER A 520 -30.96 -23.69 -9.70
N PRO A 521 -31.05 -23.68 -11.04
CA PRO A 521 -29.90 -23.37 -11.88
C PRO A 521 -29.38 -21.96 -11.61
N LEU A 522 -28.06 -21.81 -11.50
CA LEU A 522 -27.39 -20.53 -11.27
C LEU A 522 -26.67 -20.08 -12.53
N ILE A 523 -27.06 -18.93 -13.08
CA ILE A 523 -26.32 -18.27 -14.15
C ILE A 523 -25.41 -17.22 -13.53
N MET A 524 -24.12 -17.37 -13.74
CA MET A 524 -23.10 -16.40 -13.33
C MET A 524 -22.76 -15.50 -14.53
N VAL A 525 -22.98 -14.20 -14.37
CA VAL A 525 -22.56 -13.19 -15.35
C VAL A 525 -21.27 -12.55 -14.87
N ASP A 526 -20.19 -12.69 -15.63
CA ASP A 526 -18.90 -12.12 -15.28
C ASP A 526 -18.77 -10.68 -15.79
N LEU A 527 -19.02 -9.72 -14.89
CA LEU A 527 -18.76 -8.29 -15.09
C LEU A 527 -17.42 -7.85 -14.50
N ALA A 528 -16.60 -8.78 -14.03
CA ALA A 528 -15.25 -8.52 -13.54
C ALA A 528 -14.24 -8.44 -14.68
N THR A 529 -14.56 -8.98 -15.85
CA THR A 529 -13.75 -8.89 -17.06
C THR A 529 -14.21 -7.76 -17.98
N SER A 530 -13.34 -7.33 -18.89
CA SER A 530 -13.69 -6.32 -19.89
C SER A 530 -14.68 -6.91 -20.91
N PRO A 531 -15.71 -6.14 -21.33
CA PRO A 531 -16.65 -6.62 -22.33
C PRO A 531 -15.97 -6.86 -23.67
N SER A 532 -16.52 -7.79 -24.45
CA SER A 532 -16.15 -7.97 -25.86
C SER A 532 -16.51 -6.72 -26.69
N PRO A 533 -15.98 -6.57 -27.93
CA PRO A 533 -16.20 -5.37 -28.74
C PRO A 533 -17.67 -5.04 -29.08
N ASP A 534 -18.57 -6.02 -29.06
CA ASP A 534 -20.03 -5.85 -29.17
C ASP A 534 -20.72 -5.45 -27.85
N GLY A 535 -19.92 -5.33 -26.79
CA GLY A 535 -20.29 -4.97 -25.45
C GLY A 535 -20.90 -6.10 -24.63
N ASN A 536 -20.71 -7.36 -25.05
CA ASN A 536 -21.17 -8.55 -24.33
C ASN A 536 -20.16 -8.93 -23.23
N PHE A 537 -20.59 -9.77 -22.29
CA PHE A 537 -19.73 -10.33 -21.23
C PHE A 537 -19.82 -11.84 -21.25
N GLU A 538 -18.82 -12.48 -20.63
CA GLU A 538 -18.84 -13.92 -20.41
C GLU A 538 -19.90 -14.29 -19.36
N TRP A 539 -20.43 -15.49 -19.50
CA TRP A 539 -21.38 -16.06 -18.55
C TRP A 539 -21.23 -17.57 -18.54
N THR A 540 -21.53 -18.17 -17.39
CA THR A 540 -21.49 -19.62 -17.18
C THR A 540 -22.77 -20.08 -16.49
N LEU A 541 -23.12 -21.34 -16.71
CA LEU A 541 -24.11 -22.05 -15.91
C LEU A 541 -23.32 -22.83 -14.85
N ASP A 542 -23.53 -22.49 -13.58
CA ASP A 542 -22.86 -23.14 -12.47
C ASP A 542 -23.71 -24.32 -11.99
N GLU A 543 -23.22 -25.54 -12.23
CA GLU A 543 -23.90 -26.79 -11.88
C GLU A 543 -23.60 -27.22 -10.44
N ASP A 544 -22.58 -26.66 -9.79
CA ASP A 544 -22.05 -27.12 -8.50
C ASP A 544 -22.51 -26.26 -7.30
N ALA A 545 -23.34 -25.23 -7.53
CA ALA A 545 -23.75 -24.28 -6.50
C ALA A 545 -24.66 -24.85 -5.38
N SER A 546 -25.09 -26.12 -5.47
CA SER A 546 -25.96 -26.76 -4.47
C SER A 546 -25.23 -27.16 -3.18
N ASP A 547 -23.90 -27.27 -3.19
CA ASP A 547 -23.13 -27.80 -2.04
C ASP A 547 -22.49 -26.73 -1.14
N LEU A 548 -22.66 -25.43 -1.45
CA LEU A 548 -22.11 -24.33 -0.65
C LEU A 548 -23.11 -23.74 0.36
N SER A 549 -24.10 -24.52 0.84
CA SER A 549 -24.95 -24.06 1.95
C SER A 549 -24.08 -23.76 3.18
N THR A 550 -24.18 -22.52 3.63
CA THR A 550 -23.39 -21.82 4.65
C THR A 550 -23.52 -22.38 6.07
N ASP A 551 -23.26 -23.66 6.28
CA ASP A 551 -23.07 -24.28 7.61
C ASP A 551 -21.57 -24.33 7.95
N SER A 552 -20.86 -23.22 7.76
CA SER A 552 -19.51 -23.08 8.29
C SER A 552 -19.58 -22.74 9.78
N ASP A 553 -19.96 -23.73 10.59
CA ASP A 553 -19.80 -23.72 12.03
C ASP A 553 -18.31 -23.89 12.32
N TRP A 554 -17.54 -22.79 12.28
CA TRP A 554 -16.14 -22.74 12.69
C TRP A 554 -16.07 -22.83 14.21
N SER A 555 -16.41 -23.99 14.78
CA SER A 555 -16.04 -24.31 16.14
C SER A 555 -14.54 -24.58 16.17
N THR A 556 -13.77 -23.60 16.61
CA THR A 556 -12.37 -23.76 17.03
C THR A 556 -12.32 -24.72 18.21
N ASP A 557 -12.12 -26.00 17.92
CA ASP A 557 -11.72 -26.99 18.92
C ASP A 557 -10.19 -27.00 18.95
N ASP A 558 -9.64 -26.15 19.80
CA ASP A 558 -8.20 -26.07 20.11
C ASP A 558 -7.99 -26.80 21.45
N GLY A 559 -7.53 -28.06 21.37
CA GLY A 559 -7.37 -28.89 22.56
C GLY A 559 -6.57 -30.18 22.36
N GLY A 560 -5.26 -30.08 22.60
CA GLY A 560 -4.37 -31.21 22.96
C GLY A 560 -3.75 -31.96 21.78
N SER A 561 -2.58 -32.57 21.85
CA SER A 561 -1.46 -32.64 22.80
C SER A 561 -0.57 -33.75 22.24
N GLU A 562 0.74 -33.57 22.26
CA GLU A 562 1.74 -34.59 21.91
C GLU A 562 1.63 -35.82 22.85
N ASP A 563 1.79 -37.03 22.31
CA ASP A 563 2.69 -38.11 22.79
C ASP A 563 2.22 -39.54 22.41
N ASP A 564 3.13 -40.24 21.73
CA ASP A 564 3.59 -41.63 21.85
C ASP A 564 2.66 -42.88 21.87
N GLU A 565 3.07 -43.81 20.99
CA GLU A 565 3.27 -45.26 21.15
C GLU A 565 2.14 -46.28 21.44
N GLU A 566 2.27 -47.37 20.66
CA GLU A 566 2.03 -48.79 21.01
C GLU A 566 0.63 -49.43 20.96
N ALA A 567 0.71 -50.72 20.65
CA ALA A 567 -0.34 -51.63 20.25
C ALA A 567 -1.25 -52.09 21.40
N GLY A 568 -2.49 -52.43 21.07
CA GLY A 568 -3.35 -53.17 22.00
C GLY A 568 -4.74 -53.42 21.45
N MET A 569 -5.01 -54.68 21.09
CA MET A 569 -6.37 -55.19 20.85
C MET A 569 -7.23 -55.03 22.11
N GLY A 570 -8.49 -54.65 21.94
CA GLY A 570 -9.49 -54.71 22.99
C GLY A 570 -10.89 -54.42 22.46
N GLU A 571 -11.66 -55.48 22.24
CA GLU A 571 -13.12 -55.43 22.10
C GLU A 571 -13.74 -54.86 23.38
N VAL A 572 -14.60 -53.85 23.26
CA VAL A 572 -15.64 -53.55 24.27
C VAL A 572 -16.91 -53.10 23.58
N GLU A 573 -18.00 -53.79 23.92
CA GLU A 573 -19.37 -53.55 23.50
C GLU A 573 -19.97 -52.26 24.11
N ALA A 574 -20.77 -51.59 23.29
CA ALA A 574 -22.03 -50.90 23.56
C ALA A 574 -22.26 -50.20 24.92
N SER A 575 -22.53 -48.88 24.88
CA SER A 575 -23.87 -48.34 25.17
C SER A 575 -23.90 -46.81 25.12
N GLY A 576 -25.00 -46.25 24.60
CA GLY A 576 -25.54 -45.00 25.11
C GLY A 576 -25.65 -43.81 24.16
N THR A 577 -26.87 -43.61 23.66
CA THR A 577 -27.53 -42.29 23.50
C THR A 577 -27.09 -41.38 22.35
N GLN A 578 -27.49 -41.74 21.13
CA GLN A 578 -27.76 -40.79 20.03
C GLN A 578 -29.11 -41.17 19.39
N ALA A 579 -30.19 -40.65 19.97
CA ALA A 579 -31.53 -40.75 19.41
C ALA A 579 -32.40 -39.68 20.04
N ARG A 580 -32.13 -38.40 19.75
CA ARG A 580 -33.09 -37.33 20.05
C ARG A 580 -33.08 -36.09 19.17
N ASP A 581 -32.08 -35.88 18.32
CA ASP A 581 -32.00 -34.65 17.50
C ASP A 581 -32.28 -34.83 15.99
N GLU A 582 -32.40 -36.06 15.47
CA GLU A 582 -32.75 -36.27 14.05
C GLU A 582 -34.25 -36.16 13.73
N ALA A 583 -35.12 -36.03 14.73
CA ALA A 583 -36.56 -35.96 14.53
C ALA A 583 -37.09 -34.51 14.33
N ALA A 584 -36.26 -33.50 14.53
CA ALA A 584 -36.64 -32.09 14.35
C ALA A 584 -36.17 -31.49 13.00
N ALA A 585 -35.23 -32.13 12.30
CA ALA A 585 -34.69 -31.64 11.02
C ALA A 585 -35.49 -32.10 9.78
N LYS A 586 -36.52 -32.93 9.94
CA LYS A 586 -37.33 -33.45 8.81
C LYS A 586 -38.64 -32.71 8.55
N ASP A 587 -39.00 -31.73 9.37
CA ASP A 587 -40.29 -31.02 9.26
C ASP A 587 -40.17 -29.60 8.66
N GLN A 588 -38.99 -29.25 8.12
CA GLN A 588 -38.74 -27.98 7.41
C GLN A 588 -38.49 -28.16 5.90
N ARG A 589 -38.91 -29.28 5.29
CA ARG A 589 -39.09 -29.32 3.83
C ARG A 589 -40.38 -28.56 3.49
N GLY A 590 -40.25 -27.24 3.51
CA GLY A 590 -41.27 -26.32 3.04
C GLY A 590 -41.69 -26.68 1.62
N HIS A 591 -42.95 -26.38 1.34
CA HIS A 591 -43.62 -26.42 0.04
C HIS A 591 -42.66 -25.93 -1.07
N VAL A 592 -41.97 -26.84 -1.75
CA VAL A 592 -41.30 -26.52 -3.01
C VAL A 592 -42.44 -26.47 -4.02
N ASP A 593 -42.71 -25.28 -4.57
CA ASP A 593 -43.71 -25.12 -5.61
C ASP A 593 -43.35 -26.02 -6.79
N GLU A 594 -44.08 -27.12 -6.96
CA GLU A 594 -43.90 -28.12 -8.04
C GLU A 594 -44.12 -27.54 -9.46
N ASP A 595 -44.40 -26.23 -9.58
CA ASP A 595 -44.73 -25.53 -10.82
C ASP A 595 -43.58 -24.68 -11.40
N GLU A 596 -42.45 -24.52 -10.71
CA GLU A 596 -41.28 -23.87 -11.30
C GLU A 596 -40.51 -24.83 -12.21
N GLY A 597 -40.88 -24.87 -13.49
CA GLY A 597 -40.18 -25.69 -14.48
C GLY A 597 -38.70 -25.28 -14.67
N PRO A 598 -37.91 -26.07 -15.43
CA PRO A 598 -36.44 -25.96 -15.58
C PRO A 598 -35.95 -24.72 -16.36
N HIS A 599 -36.77 -23.68 -16.46
CA HIS A 599 -36.55 -22.47 -17.24
C HIS A 599 -36.35 -21.22 -16.37
N VAL A 600 -36.35 -21.36 -15.03
CA VAL A 600 -36.15 -20.26 -14.09
C VAL A 600 -34.76 -20.39 -13.44
N ALA A 601 -33.90 -19.40 -13.64
CA ALA A 601 -32.55 -19.39 -13.06
C ALA A 601 -32.34 -18.25 -12.06
N THR A 602 -31.57 -18.52 -11.03
CA THR A 602 -30.97 -17.48 -10.18
C THR A 602 -29.83 -16.83 -10.94
N ILE A 603 -29.71 -15.50 -10.83
CA ILE A 603 -28.62 -14.76 -11.46
C ILE A 603 -27.61 -14.35 -10.39
N SER A 604 -26.34 -14.65 -10.60
CA SER A 604 -25.23 -14.07 -9.85
C SER A 604 -24.40 -13.17 -10.76
N VAL A 605 -23.84 -12.11 -10.19
CA VAL A 605 -22.95 -11.19 -10.89
C VAL A 605 -21.61 -11.17 -10.18
N ALA A 606 -20.56 -11.61 -10.89
CA ALA A 606 -19.18 -11.38 -10.48
C ALA A 606 -18.74 -10.00 -10.99
N TYR A 607 -18.04 -9.23 -10.17
CA TYR A 607 -17.53 -7.91 -10.56
C TYR A 607 -16.24 -7.60 -9.82
N CYS A 608 -15.48 -6.59 -10.28
CA CYS A 608 -14.14 -6.31 -9.75
C CYS A 608 -14.18 -5.22 -8.66
N VAL A 609 -13.79 -5.56 -7.43
CA VAL A 609 -13.51 -4.61 -6.33
C VAL A 609 -12.07 -4.80 -5.89
N GLY A 610 -11.14 -4.17 -6.60
CA GLY A 610 -9.71 -4.39 -6.36
C GLY A 610 -9.29 -5.80 -6.75
N GLU A 611 -8.71 -6.54 -5.81
CA GLU A 611 -8.37 -7.96 -5.97
C GLU A 611 -9.52 -8.91 -5.64
N VAL A 612 -10.56 -8.43 -4.96
CA VAL A 612 -11.71 -9.25 -4.64
C VAL A 612 -12.65 -9.24 -5.85
N TYR A 613 -13.07 -10.44 -6.23
CA TYR A 613 -14.10 -10.67 -7.24
C TYR A 613 -15.36 -11.16 -6.55
N PRO A 614 -16.05 -10.30 -5.77
CA PRO A 614 -17.27 -10.72 -5.11
C PRO A 614 -18.30 -11.16 -6.16
N ASP A 615 -18.98 -12.25 -5.87
CA ASP A 615 -20.18 -12.69 -6.57
C ASP A 615 -21.41 -12.32 -5.73
N GLU A 616 -22.28 -11.49 -6.29
CA GLU A 616 -23.53 -11.13 -5.61
C GLU A 616 -24.72 -11.78 -6.33
N LYS A 617 -25.48 -12.59 -5.59
CA LYS A 617 -26.77 -13.10 -6.06
C LYS A 617 -27.76 -11.96 -6.19
N LEU A 618 -28.30 -11.77 -7.38
CA LEU A 618 -29.25 -10.72 -7.66
C LEU A 618 -30.56 -10.94 -6.89
N PRO A 619 -31.29 -9.87 -6.53
CA PRO A 619 -32.54 -9.97 -5.77
C PRO A 619 -33.75 -10.41 -6.61
N PHE A 620 -33.49 -11.04 -7.76
CA PHE A 620 -34.46 -11.51 -8.72
C PHE A 620 -33.96 -12.78 -9.43
N ARG A 621 -34.90 -13.56 -9.95
CA ARG A 621 -34.66 -14.69 -10.85
C ARG A 621 -35.07 -14.31 -12.28
N TYR A 622 -34.56 -15.02 -13.27
CA TYR A 622 -34.93 -14.83 -14.67
C TYR A 622 -35.70 -16.06 -15.19
N ASP A 623 -36.90 -15.82 -15.68
CA ASP A 623 -37.73 -16.82 -16.35
C ASP A 623 -37.48 -16.73 -17.86
N PHE A 624 -36.79 -17.72 -18.41
CA PHE A 624 -36.43 -17.79 -19.82
C PHE A 624 -37.59 -18.19 -20.73
N ALA A 625 -38.64 -18.83 -20.20
CA ALA A 625 -39.83 -19.18 -20.98
C ALA A 625 -40.73 -17.96 -21.18
N LEU A 626 -40.94 -17.18 -20.12
CA LEU A 626 -41.76 -15.96 -20.11
C LEU A 626 -40.95 -14.70 -20.42
N ARG A 627 -39.61 -14.80 -20.52
CA ARG A 627 -38.68 -13.71 -20.83
C ARG A 627 -38.84 -12.52 -19.89
N ARG A 628 -38.94 -12.79 -18.58
CA ARG A 628 -39.23 -11.79 -17.55
C ARG A 628 -38.50 -12.06 -16.23
N LEU A 629 -38.43 -11.03 -15.40
CA LEU A 629 -37.88 -11.11 -14.05
C LEU A 629 -38.94 -11.55 -13.05
N LEU A 630 -38.54 -12.41 -12.13
CA LEU A 630 -39.34 -12.86 -10.99
C LEU A 630 -38.71 -12.33 -9.69
N ALA A 631 -39.54 -11.96 -8.73
CA ALA A 631 -39.04 -11.59 -7.40
C ALA A 631 -38.43 -12.82 -6.73
N ARG A 632 -37.37 -12.62 -5.95
CA ARG A 632 -36.85 -13.65 -5.05
C ARG A 632 -37.66 -13.59 -3.77
N ASP A 633 -38.26 -14.73 -3.40
CA ASP A 633 -39.01 -14.92 -2.15
C ASP A 633 -38.10 -14.88 -0.92
#